data_AF-A0A1S3PKL1-F1
#
_entry.id   AF-A0A1S3PKL1-F1
#
_cell.length_a   1.000
_cell.length_b   1.000
_cell.length_c   1.000
_cell.angle_alpha   90.00
_cell.angle_beta   90.00
_cell.angle_gamma   90.00
#
_symmetry.space_group_name_H-M   'P 1'
#
loop_
_entity.id
_entity.type
_entity.pdbx_description
1 polymer ?
#
loop_
_entity_poly.entity_id
_entity_poly.type
_entity_poly.pdbx_seq_one_letter_code
_entity_poly.pdbx_strand_id
1 'polypeptide(L)'
;MCAGADVVRDIMLAVHRRRLTNGSYIFFNIELFNSSSYGNGSWKRGDRYDSEARQAYSALNTVTLLRTVKPEFENFSLEVKRSIQKAGLLDCDDCDNVSTSGTLNSGLAP
;
A
#
# COMPACT_ATOMS: atom_id res chain seq x y z
N MET A 1 13.00 -4.77 0.20
CA MET A 1 12.15 -5.88 0.68
C MET A 1 10.87 -5.90 -0.13
N CYS A 2 10.41 -7.07 -0.55
CA CYS A 2 9.11 -7.27 -1.18
C CYS A 2 8.46 -8.45 -0.48
N ALA A 3 7.63 -8.17 0.52
CA ALA A 3 7.01 -9.14 1.40
C ALA A 3 5.75 -8.51 2.00
N GLY A 4 4.92 -9.34 2.63
CA GLY A 4 3.71 -8.84 3.29
C GLY A 4 4.01 -7.85 4.41
N ALA A 5 3.03 -6.99 4.71
CA ALA A 5 3.20 -5.86 5.65
C ALA A 5 3.77 -6.27 7.01
N ASP A 6 3.28 -7.39 7.55
CA ASP A 6 3.70 -7.88 8.87
C ASP A 6 5.11 -8.48 8.85
N VAL A 7 5.50 -9.12 7.74
CA VAL A 7 6.87 -9.61 7.55
C VAL A 7 7.85 -8.44 7.48
N VAL A 8 7.50 -7.37 6.75
CA VAL A 8 8.30 -6.14 6.71
C VAL A 8 8.43 -5.54 8.10
N ARG A 9 7.33 -5.50 8.87
CA ARG A 9 7.32 -4.99 10.25
C ARG A 9 8.26 -5.77 11.16
N ASP A 10 8.18 -7.10 11.12
CA ASP A 10 9.01 -7.98 11.96
C ASP A 10 10.49 -7.84 11.63
N ILE A 11 10.83 -7.71 10.34
CA ILE A 11 12.20 -7.44 9.91
C ILE A 11 12.66 -6.09 10.45
N MET A 12 11.87 -5.02 10.29
CA MET A 12 12.26 -3.69 10.77
C MET A 12 12.43 -3.64 12.29
N LEU A 13 11.59 -4.33 13.06
CA LEU A 13 11.78 -4.48 14.51
C LEU A 13 13.10 -5.20 14.83
N ALA A 14 13.41 -6.30 14.14
CA ALA A 14 14.67 -7.02 14.34
C ALA A 14 15.90 -6.16 13.99
N VAL A 15 15.81 -5.38 12.91
CA VAL A 15 16.84 -4.42 12.46
C VAL A 15 17.05 -3.33 13.51
N HIS A 16 15.97 -2.76 14.05
CA HIS A 16 16.03 -1.73 15.09
C HIS A 16 16.66 -2.24 16.39
N ARG A 17 16.30 -3.45 16.84
CA ARG A 17 16.91 -4.10 18.01
C ARG A 17 18.41 -4.33 17.85
N ARG A 18 18.87 -4.52 16.62
CA ARG A 18 20.30 -4.62 16.26
C ARG A 18 20.97 -3.26 16.06
N ARG A 19 20.27 -2.15 16.33
CA ARG A 19 20.73 -0.76 16.22
C ARG A 19 21.15 -0.37 14.80
N LEU A 20 20.56 -1.00 13.78
CA LEU A 20 20.86 -0.75 12.37
C LEU A 20 20.00 0.37 11.76
N THR A 21 19.09 0.97 12.53
CA THR A 21 18.27 2.12 12.09
C THR A 21 18.84 3.47 12.56
N ASN A 22 20.13 3.53 12.87
CA ASN A 22 20.83 4.72 13.38
C ASN A 22 21.27 5.71 12.27
N GLY A 23 20.88 5.46 11.02
CA GLY A 23 21.26 6.24 9.84
C GLY A 23 22.41 5.65 9.02
N SER A 24 23.07 4.58 9.48
CA SER A 24 24.10 3.89 8.69
C SER A 24 23.53 3.01 7.56
N TYR A 25 22.23 2.70 7.61
CA TYR A 25 21.54 1.88 6.63
C TYR A 25 20.24 2.56 6.20
N ILE A 26 19.89 2.35 4.94
CA ILE A 26 18.60 2.73 4.37
C ILE A 26 17.87 1.45 3.97
N PHE A 27 16.60 1.35 4.36
CA PHE A 27 15.76 0.21 4.03
C PHE A 27 14.70 0.65 3.05
N PHE A 28 14.38 -0.22 2.08
CA PHE A 28 13.29 -0.02 1.15
C PHE A 28 12.30 -1.17 1.23
N ASN A 29 11.00 -0.90 1.24
CA ASN A 29 9.97 -1.88 0.89
C ASN A 29 9.22 -1.43 -0.36
N ILE A 30 8.62 -2.39 -1.08
CA ILE A 30 7.82 -2.14 -2.28
C ILE A 30 6.36 -2.43 -1.94
N GLU A 31 5.50 -1.46 -2.20
CA GLU A 31 4.05 -1.49 -1.97
C GLU A 31 3.36 -0.91 -3.20
N LEU A 32 3.14 -1.75 -4.21
CA LEU A 32 2.60 -1.31 -5.52
C LEU A 32 1.09 -1.12 -5.48
N PHE A 33 0.39 -2.00 -4.78
CA PHE A 33 -1.05 -1.95 -4.59
C PHE A 33 -1.31 -1.86 -3.09
N ASN A 34 -2.26 -1.01 -2.70
CA ASN A 34 -2.69 -0.86 -1.31
C ASN A 34 -3.64 -2.03 -0.94
N SER A 35 -3.20 -3.26 -1.21
CA SER A 35 -3.89 -4.46 -0.80
C SER A 35 -3.54 -4.81 0.64
N SER A 36 -4.45 -5.49 1.33
CA SER A 36 -4.23 -6.18 2.61
C SER A 36 -2.91 -6.95 2.64
N SER A 37 -2.47 -7.48 1.50
CA SER A 37 -1.20 -8.17 1.32
C SER A 37 0.03 -7.28 1.57
N TYR A 38 0.03 -6.03 1.11
CA TYR A 38 1.16 -5.09 1.30
C TYR A 38 0.93 -4.09 2.44
N GLY A 39 -0.30 -4.00 2.96
CA GLY A 39 -0.69 -3.09 4.03
C GLY A 39 -1.02 -1.70 3.51
N ASN A 40 -1.05 -0.73 4.42
CA ASN A 40 -1.21 0.71 4.12
C ASN A 40 0.07 1.51 4.46
N GLY A 41 1.23 0.85 4.44
CA GLY A 41 2.50 1.39 4.93
C GLY A 41 2.55 1.71 6.44
N SER A 42 1.52 1.42 7.23
CA SER A 42 1.51 1.74 8.67
C SER A 42 2.39 0.78 9.46
N TRP A 43 3.20 1.33 10.36
CA TRP A 43 3.91 0.60 11.41
C TRP A 43 3.00 0.16 12.56
N LYS A 44 1.83 0.80 12.71
CA LYS A 44 0.93 0.64 13.85
C LYS A 44 0.11 -0.63 13.72
N ARG A 45 0.06 -1.42 14.80
CA ARG A 45 -0.78 -2.62 14.94
C ARG A 45 -1.64 -2.60 16.21
N GLY A 46 -1.48 -1.61 17.08
CA GLY A 46 -2.15 -1.57 18.37
C GLY A 46 -1.53 -2.52 19.39
N ASP A 47 -0.29 -2.98 19.14
CA ASP A 47 0.44 -3.88 20.02
C ASP A 47 1.46 -3.13 20.91
N ARG A 48 2.12 -3.88 21.81
CA ARG A 48 3.15 -3.33 22.70
C ARG A 48 4.41 -2.82 21.99
N TYR A 49 4.60 -3.15 20.72
CA TYR A 49 5.79 -2.81 19.95
C TYR A 49 5.59 -1.59 19.05
N ASP A 50 4.40 -0.98 19.02
CA ASP A 50 4.09 0.17 18.17
C ASP A 50 5.07 1.34 18.32
N SER A 51 5.50 1.64 19.55
CA SER A 51 6.51 2.68 19.78
C SER A 51 7.88 2.33 19.17
N GLU A 52 8.26 1.06 19.22
CA GLU A 52 9.51 0.55 18.65
C GLU A 52 9.43 0.51 17.12
N ALA A 53 8.31 0.02 16.59
CA ALA A 53 8.03 -0.03 15.16
C ALA A 53 8.06 1.38 14.54
N ARG A 54 7.49 2.38 15.22
CA ARG A 54 7.55 3.78 14.78
C ARG A 54 8.99 4.28 14.60
N GLN A 55 9.88 3.94 15.52
CA GLN A 55 11.30 4.32 15.42
C GLN A 55 12.01 3.51 14.34
N ALA A 56 11.73 2.22 14.22
CA ALA A 56 12.31 1.39 13.18
C ALA A 56 11.96 1.90 11.77
N TYR A 57 10.70 2.30 11.57
CA TYR A 57 10.18 2.76 10.29
C TYR A 57 10.72 4.13 9.87
N SER A 58 11.35 4.91 10.76
CA SER A 58 12.03 6.14 10.33
C SER A 58 13.22 5.90 9.40
N ALA A 59 13.72 4.66 9.35
CA ALA A 59 14.78 4.23 8.43
C ALA A 59 14.25 3.47 7.20
N LEU A 60 12.93 3.28 7.10
CA LEU A 60 12.26 2.57 6.00
C LEU A 60 11.66 3.57 5.01
N ASN A 61 11.95 3.37 3.72
CA ASN A 61 11.36 4.10 2.62
C ASN A 61 10.47 3.17 1.80
N THR A 62 9.24 3.59 1.52
CA THR A 62 8.29 2.79 0.75
C THR A 62 8.27 3.24 -0.71
N VAL A 63 8.54 2.32 -1.63
CA VAL A 63 8.38 2.53 -3.07
C VAL A 63 6.96 2.14 -3.45
N THR A 64 6.19 3.07 -4.01
CA THR A 64 4.77 2.87 -4.37
C THR A 64 4.43 3.46 -5.73
N LEU A 65 3.28 3.08 -6.30
CA LEU A 65 2.76 3.66 -7.52
C LEU A 65 2.31 5.10 -7.28
N LEU A 66 2.57 5.97 -8.26
CA LEU A 66 2.10 7.35 -8.22
C LEU A 66 0.56 7.38 -8.29
N ARG A 67 -0.08 7.86 -7.23
CA ARG A 67 -1.52 8.07 -7.18
C ARG A 67 -1.91 9.40 -7.80
N THR A 68 -2.94 9.38 -8.63
CA THR A 68 -3.53 10.60 -9.22
C THR A 68 -4.70 11.05 -8.34
N VAL A 69 -4.64 12.27 -7.81
CA VAL A 69 -5.71 12.86 -6.96
C VAL A 69 -6.73 13.69 -7.77
N LYS A 70 -6.91 13.33 -9.05
CA LYS A 70 -7.83 14.05 -9.93
C LYS A 70 -9.27 13.67 -9.60
N PRO A 71 -10.22 14.63 -9.54
CA PRO A 71 -11.63 14.34 -9.24
C PRO A 71 -12.26 13.28 -10.16
N GLU A 72 -11.82 13.22 -11.41
CA GLU A 72 -12.28 12.23 -12.40
C GLU A 72 -11.91 10.80 -11.98
N PHE A 73 -10.75 10.62 -11.35
CA PHE A 73 -10.29 9.32 -10.86
C PHE A 73 -11.12 8.85 -9.66
N GLU A 74 -11.56 9.77 -8.79
CA GLU A 74 -12.45 9.45 -7.66
C GLU A 74 -13.82 8.97 -8.15
N ASN A 75 -14.41 9.68 -9.12
CA ASN A 75 -15.69 9.27 -9.72
C ASN A 75 -15.59 7.91 -10.39
N PHE A 76 -14.52 7.66 -11.15
CA PHE A 76 -14.26 6.36 -11.76
C PHE A 76 -14.14 5.25 -10.70
N SER A 77 -13.38 5.49 -9.63
CA SER A 77 -13.20 4.51 -8.55
C SER A 77 -14.52 4.15 -7.87
N LEU A 78 -15.39 5.15 -7.63
CA LEU A 78 -16.74 4.94 -7.10
C LEU A 78 -17.63 4.13 -8.05
N GLU A 79 -17.54 4.37 -9.36
CA GLU A 79 -18.32 3.64 -10.36
C GLU A 79 -17.89 2.17 -10.46
N VAL A 80 -16.58 1.91 -10.51
CA VAL A 80 -16.02 0.56 -10.49
C VAL A 80 -16.48 -0.20 -9.25
N LYS A 81 -16.39 0.42 -8.06
CA LYS A 81 -16.86 -0.18 -6.81
C LYS A 81 -18.33 -0.57 -6.85
N ARG A 82 -19.20 0.32 -7.36
CA ARG A 82 -20.64 0.04 -7.53
C ARG A 82 -20.89 -1.12 -8.50
N SER A 83 -20.13 -1.18 -9.59
CA SER A 83 -20.24 -2.25 -10.60
C SER A 83 -19.89 -3.63 -10.02
N ILE A 84 -18.78 -3.71 -9.28
CA ILE A 84 -18.34 -4.94 -8.59
C ILE A 84 -19.39 -5.42 -7.58
N GLN A 85 -19.94 -4.51 -6.78
CA GLN A 85 -21.01 -4.81 -5.83
C GLN A 85 -22.26 -5.37 -6.53
N LYS A 86 -22.67 -4.74 -7.63
CA LYS A 86 -23.83 -5.17 -8.42
C LYS A 86 -23.62 -6.54 -9.07
N ALA A 87 -22.40 -6.87 -9.45
CA ALA A 87 -22.03 -8.16 -10.01
C ALA A 87 -21.97 -9.30 -8.96
N GLY A 88 -22.11 -8.98 -7.67
CA GLY A 88 -22.02 -9.97 -6.59
C GLY A 88 -20.61 -10.51 -6.35
N LEU A 89 -19.58 -9.82 -6.87
CA LEU A 89 -18.17 -10.20 -6.75
C LEU A 89 -17.56 -9.71 -5.42
N LEU A 90 -18.30 -9.86 -4.32
CA LEU A 90 -17.89 -9.47 -2.97
C LEU A 90 -16.97 -10.54 -2.37
N ASP A 91 -15.80 -10.73 -2.94
CA ASP A 91 -14.69 -11.40 -2.26
C ASP A 91 -13.34 -10.84 -2.72
N CYS A 92 -13.24 -9.51 -2.73
CA CYS A 92 -11.96 -8.85 -2.89
C CYS A 92 -11.88 -7.62 -1.98
N ASP A 93 -11.32 -7.81 -0.79
CA ASP A 93 -10.97 -6.71 0.13
C ASP A 93 -9.97 -5.71 -0.50
N ASP A 94 -9.34 -6.06 -1.64
CA ASP A 94 -8.26 -5.31 -2.27
C ASP A 94 -8.66 -4.51 -3.53
N CYS A 95 -9.91 -4.65 -4.01
CA CYS A 95 -10.36 -4.08 -5.28
C CYS A 95 -10.43 -2.53 -5.32
N ASP A 96 -10.48 -1.88 -4.17
CA ASP A 96 -10.53 -0.41 -4.07
C ASP A 96 -9.22 0.29 -4.49
N ASN A 97 -8.14 -0.47 -4.72
CA ASN A 97 -6.78 0.06 -4.79
C ASN A 97 -6.09 -0.08 -6.16
N VAL A 98 -6.82 -0.57 -7.17
CA VAL A 98 -6.32 -0.65 -8.54
C VAL A 98 -6.48 0.72 -9.19
N SER A 99 -5.47 1.58 -9.04
CA SER A 99 -5.36 2.80 -9.83
C SER A 99 -4.90 2.47 -11.25
N THR A 100 -5.83 2.06 -12.10
CA THR A 100 -5.57 2.04 -13.54
C THR A 100 -5.60 3.48 -14.05
N SER A 101 -4.45 4.16 -14.01
CA SER A 101 -4.23 5.35 -14.84
C SER A 101 -4.01 4.90 -16.30
N GLY A 102 -4.97 4.16 -16.84
CA GLY A 102 -5.04 3.82 -18.26
C GLY A 102 -5.95 4.84 -18.91
N THR A 103 -5.40 5.66 -19.79
CA THR A 103 -6.19 6.47 -20.72
C THR A 103 -7.02 5.49 -21.56
N LEU A 104 -8.28 5.29 -21.20
CA LEU A 104 -9.24 4.66 -22.10
C LEU A 104 -9.44 5.64 -23.25
N ASN A 105 -8.66 5.47 -24.31
CA ASN A 105 -9.01 6.00 -25.63
C ASN A 105 -10.24 5.22 -26.11
N SER A 106 -11.41 5.51 -25.56
CA SER A 106 -12.70 5.17 -26.17
C SER A 106 -12.93 6.20 -27.27
N GLY A 107 -12.26 5.98 -28.40
CA GLY A 107 -12.28 6.86 -29.56
C GLY A 107 -12.04 6.08 -30.83
N LEU A 108 -12.88 5.10 -31.13
CA LEU A 108 -13.20 4.74 -32.50
C LEU A 108 -14.65 4.29 -32.57
N ALA A 109 -15.48 5.20 -33.06
CA ALA A 109 -16.81 4.95 -33.59
C ALA A 109 -16.73 3.97 -34.78
N PRO A 110 -17.88 3.40 -35.19
CA PRO A 110 -18.77 4.14 -36.09
C PRO A 110 -20.14 4.46 -35.50
#